data_AF-A0A6I1JDK3-F1
#
_entry.id   AF-A0A6I1JDK3-F1
#
_cell.length_a   1.000
_cell.length_b   1.000
_cell.length_c   1.000
_cell.angle_alpha   90.00
_cell.angle_beta   90.00
_cell.angle_gamma   90.00
#
_symmetry.space_group_name_H-M   'P 1'
#
loop_
_entity.id
_entity.type
_entity.pdbx_description
1 polymer ?
#
loop_
_entity_poly.entity_id
_entity_poly.type
_entity_poly.pdbx_seq_one_letter_code
_entity_poly.pdbx_strand_id
1 'polypeptide(L)'
;MAILIDCRRNETATPLKLSIRWRRVFSNGYEWDRNGEMAIGLYIGDEPVFSPVVFNPDFMRGLELRPGEFYGESDYCQILRDIPRALKTGERTVIEDAVCLFTRIVIGPDLFAPEPTADPAAGFFDVLVIIDHGGNWHGDGVGSGGPAVLLGVTREALEQFWRDLVAEAMDPAICDEVSKERLRAEFGA
;
A
#
# COMPACT_ATOMS: atom_id res chain seq x y z
N MET A 1 -0.77 -3.84 -11.60
CA MET A 1 -1.22 -2.70 -10.78
C MET A 1 -2.45 -3.17 -10.03
N ALA A 2 -2.41 -3.11 -8.72
CA ALA A 2 -3.52 -3.46 -7.86
C ALA A 2 -4.33 -2.21 -7.52
N ILE A 3 -5.66 -2.31 -7.57
CA ILE A 3 -6.57 -1.20 -7.26
C ILE A 3 -7.53 -1.63 -6.16
N LEU A 4 -7.65 -0.80 -5.13
CA LEU A 4 -8.61 -0.97 -4.06
C LEU A 4 -9.58 0.20 -4.07
N ILE A 5 -10.87 -0.09 -4.23
CA ILE A 5 -11.93 0.91 -4.40
C ILE A 5 -12.71 1.05 -3.10
N ASP A 6 -12.89 2.29 -2.65
CA ASP A 6 -13.73 2.59 -1.50
C ASP A 6 -15.20 2.22 -1.80
N CYS A 7 -15.79 1.41 -0.93
CA CYS A 7 -17.21 1.04 -1.02
C CYS A 7 -18.09 1.82 -0.03
N ARG A 8 -17.50 2.72 0.79
CA ARG A 8 -18.25 3.65 1.64
C ARG A 8 -18.75 4.82 0.80
N ARG A 9 -19.95 4.64 0.24
CA ARG A 9 -20.79 5.59 -0.53
C ARG A 9 -20.76 5.31 -2.04
N ASN A 10 -21.83 4.64 -2.48
CA ASN A 10 -22.25 4.55 -3.88
C ASN A 10 -22.91 5.86 -4.40
N GLU A 11 -22.84 6.98 -3.67
CA GLU A 11 -23.59 8.21 -4.01
C GLU A 11 -22.81 9.19 -4.90
N THR A 12 -21.48 9.09 -4.98
CA THR A 12 -20.68 9.89 -5.91
C THR A 12 -20.44 9.09 -7.19
N ALA A 13 -20.67 9.71 -8.35
CA ALA A 13 -20.44 9.09 -9.66
C ALA A 13 -18.97 8.68 -9.91
N THR A 14 -18.06 9.06 -9.01
CA THR A 14 -16.62 8.88 -9.15
C THR A 14 -16.05 8.35 -7.82
N PRO A 15 -15.53 7.11 -7.79
CA PRO A 15 -15.08 6.48 -6.56
C PRO A 15 -13.67 6.91 -6.16
N LEU A 16 -13.41 6.89 -4.85
CA LEU A 16 -12.07 6.99 -4.28
C LEU A 16 -11.35 5.63 -4.45
N LYS A 17 -10.10 5.66 -4.91
CA LYS A 17 -9.29 4.45 -5.12
C LYS A 17 -7.87 4.62 -4.58
N LEU A 18 -7.36 3.56 -3.96
CA LEU A 18 -5.94 3.33 -3.71
C LEU A 18 -5.39 2.49 -4.87
N SER A 19 -4.28 2.92 -5.45
CA SER A 19 -3.54 2.19 -6.47
C SER A 19 -2.15 1.89 -5.93
N ILE A 20 -1.74 0.62 -5.97
CA ILE A 20 -0.36 0.21 -5.70
C ILE A 20 0.16 -0.53 -6.92
N ARG A 21 1.38 -0.17 -7.33
CA ARG A 21 2.06 -0.78 -8.47
C ARG A 21 3.49 -1.11 -8.08
N TRP A 22 3.92 -2.34 -8.32
CA TRP A 22 5.34 -2.66 -8.25
C TRP A 22 6.11 -1.96 -9.38
N ARG A 23 7.18 -1.26 -9.01
CA ARG A 23 8.15 -0.70 -9.96
C ARG A 23 9.23 -1.72 -10.28
N ARG A 24 9.74 -2.39 -9.24
CA ARG A 24 10.58 -3.58 -9.38
C ARG A 24 10.52 -4.42 -8.12
N VAL A 25 10.74 -5.72 -8.26
CA VAL A 25 11.01 -6.65 -7.18
C VAL A 25 12.37 -7.28 -7.44
N PHE A 26 13.26 -7.22 -6.46
CA PHE A 26 14.67 -7.54 -6.68
C PHE A 26 15.32 -8.16 -5.45
N SER A 27 16.37 -8.94 -5.69
CA SER A 27 17.27 -9.41 -4.65
C SER A 27 18.57 -8.60 -4.62
N ASN A 28 19.03 -8.21 -3.43
CA ASN A 28 20.34 -7.55 -3.24
C ASN A 28 21.52 -8.54 -3.18
N GLY A 29 21.30 -9.81 -3.56
CA GLY A 29 22.35 -10.84 -3.54
C GLY A 29 22.50 -11.57 -2.20
N TYR A 30 21.68 -11.25 -1.19
CA TYR A 30 21.52 -12.09 0.01
C TYR A 30 20.34 -13.04 -0.18
N GLU A 31 20.50 -14.31 0.22
CA GLU A 31 19.48 -15.34 0.00
C GLU A 31 18.13 -15.04 0.65
N TRP A 32 18.07 -14.19 1.67
CA TRP A 32 16.81 -13.83 2.34
C TRP A 32 16.22 -12.53 1.80
N ASP A 33 17.01 -11.70 1.12
CA ASP A 33 16.66 -10.31 0.83
C ASP A 33 15.87 -10.17 -0.48
N ARG A 34 14.63 -9.68 -0.37
CA ARG A 34 13.69 -9.46 -1.49
C ARG A 34 13.02 -8.11 -1.29
N ASN A 35 13.53 -7.09 -1.92
CA ASN A 35 12.97 -5.75 -1.75
C ASN A 35 12.07 -5.44 -2.93
N GLY A 36 10.97 -4.75 -2.64
CA GLY A 36 10.06 -4.28 -3.65
C GLY A 36 9.97 -2.77 -3.61
N GLU A 37 10.17 -2.13 -4.75
CA GLU A 37 9.90 -0.70 -4.92
C GLU A 37 8.49 -0.55 -5.48
N MET A 38 7.73 0.39 -4.93
CA MET A 38 6.33 0.60 -5.26
C MET A 38 6.06 2.04 -5.68
N ALA A 39 5.02 2.19 -6.48
CA ALA A 39 4.35 3.45 -6.74
C ALA A 39 2.94 3.36 -6.11
N ILE A 40 2.65 4.24 -5.15
CA ILE A 40 1.41 4.25 -4.39
C ILE A 40 0.67 5.55 -4.68
N GLY A 41 -0.59 5.49 -5.09
CA GLY A 41 -1.38 6.68 -5.40
C GLY A 41 -2.81 6.61 -4.89
N LEU A 42 -3.37 7.76 -4.58
CA LEU A 42 -4.75 7.96 -4.14
C LEU A 42 -5.46 8.83 -5.18
N TYR A 43 -6.62 8.39 -5.66
CA TYR A 43 -7.33 9.05 -6.77
C TYR A 43 -8.83 9.12 -6.52
N ILE A 44 -9.46 10.19 -7.02
CA ILE A 44 -10.92 10.25 -7.21
C ILE A 44 -11.15 10.21 -8.72
N GLY A 45 -11.64 9.08 -9.21
CA GLY A 45 -11.70 8.85 -10.66
C GLY A 45 -10.28 8.69 -11.20
N ASP A 46 -9.88 9.54 -12.14
CA ASP A 46 -8.51 9.54 -12.68
C ASP A 46 -7.66 10.71 -12.16
N GLU A 47 -8.23 11.58 -11.33
CA GLU A 47 -7.54 12.73 -10.75
C GLU A 47 -6.85 12.34 -9.43
N PRO A 48 -5.56 12.67 -9.24
CA PRO A 48 -4.86 12.37 -8.00
C PRO A 48 -5.33 13.26 -6.86
N VAL A 49 -5.53 12.67 -5.67
CA VAL A 49 -5.95 13.39 -4.46
C VAL A 49 -4.79 14.24 -3.91
N PHE A 50 -3.57 13.72 -4.00
CA PHE A 50 -2.37 14.38 -3.51
C PHE A 50 -1.30 14.38 -4.60
N SER A 51 -0.45 15.40 -4.60
CA SER A 51 0.67 15.51 -5.54
C SER A 51 2.00 15.46 -4.81
N PRO A 52 2.91 14.53 -5.14
CA PRO A 52 4.19 14.35 -4.44
C PRO A 52 5.12 15.57 -4.53
N VAL A 53 4.98 16.38 -5.60
CA VAL A 53 5.76 17.62 -5.78
C VAL A 53 5.50 18.65 -4.68
N VAL A 54 4.33 18.59 -4.04
CA VAL A 54 3.98 19.47 -2.91
C VAL A 54 4.75 19.07 -1.64
N PHE A 55 5.13 17.81 -1.55
CA PHE A 55 5.61 17.19 -0.31
C PHE A 55 7.12 16.99 -0.29
N ASN A 56 7.72 16.57 -1.41
CA ASN A 56 9.17 16.37 -1.50
C ASN A 56 9.68 16.47 -2.96
N PRO A 57 9.83 17.69 -3.52
CA PRO A 57 10.19 17.87 -4.93
C PRO A 57 11.61 17.38 -5.27
N ASP A 58 12.52 17.29 -4.29
CA ASP A 58 13.91 16.90 -4.51
C ASP A 58 14.10 15.39 -4.56
N PHE A 59 13.44 14.64 -3.67
CA PHE A 59 13.46 13.18 -3.68
C PHE A 59 12.84 12.60 -4.95
N MET A 60 11.85 13.29 -5.51
CA MET A 60 11.17 12.87 -6.75
C MET A 60 12.07 12.99 -8.00
N ARG A 61 13.21 13.71 -7.92
CA ARG A 61 14.09 13.89 -9.09
C ARG A 61 14.76 12.56 -9.45
N GLY A 62 14.35 11.99 -10.58
CA GLY A 62 14.90 10.75 -11.12
C GLY A 62 14.05 9.52 -10.85
N LEU A 63 12.94 9.64 -10.11
CA LEU A 63 11.96 8.56 -9.95
C LEU A 63 10.93 8.63 -11.08
N GLU A 64 10.74 7.52 -11.80
CA GLU A 64 9.68 7.37 -12.81
C GLU A 64 8.34 7.05 -12.12
N LEU A 65 7.69 8.09 -11.59
CA LEU A 65 6.38 8.04 -10.94
C LEU A 65 5.34 8.81 -11.77
N ARG A 66 4.12 8.28 -11.88
CA ARG A 66 3.01 9.00 -12.53
C ARG A 66 2.54 10.17 -11.64
N PRO A 67 1.86 11.18 -12.20
CA PRO A 67 1.29 12.25 -11.41
C PRO A 67 0.41 11.71 -10.26
N GLY A 68 0.73 12.13 -9.04
CA GLY A 68 0.03 11.70 -7.83
C GLY A 68 0.48 10.38 -7.20
N GLU A 69 1.51 9.73 -7.75
CA GLU A 69 2.14 8.57 -7.13
C GLU A 69 3.27 8.99 -6.19
N PHE A 70 3.26 8.38 -5.01
CA PHE A 70 4.32 8.41 -4.02
C PHE A 70 5.18 7.17 -4.17
N TYR A 71 6.45 7.32 -3.87
CA TYR A 71 7.35 6.18 -3.76
C TYR A 71 7.04 5.40 -2.49
N GLY A 72 7.19 4.08 -2.56
CA GLY A 72 7.15 3.21 -1.38
C GLY A 72 8.10 2.03 -1.54
N GLU A 73 8.42 1.37 -0.44
CA GLU A 73 9.30 0.22 -0.36
C GLU A 73 8.68 -0.86 0.51
N SER A 74 8.89 -2.11 0.14
CA SER A 74 8.49 -3.25 0.94
C SER A 74 9.66 -4.20 1.12
N ASP A 75 10.29 -4.12 2.29
CA ASP A 75 11.33 -5.07 2.70
C ASP A 75 10.76 -6.48 2.70
N TYR A 76 11.51 -7.42 2.14
CA TYR A 76 11.08 -8.82 2.01
C TYR A 76 9.73 -9.01 1.31
N CYS A 77 9.25 -8.00 0.56
CA CYS A 77 7.89 -7.89 0.03
C CYS A 77 6.81 -8.13 1.12
N GLN A 78 7.06 -7.64 2.34
CA GLN A 78 6.27 -7.91 3.54
C GLN A 78 4.77 -7.56 3.38
N ILE A 79 4.42 -6.58 2.54
CA ILE A 79 3.03 -6.26 2.20
C ILE A 79 2.23 -7.49 1.71
N LEU A 80 2.89 -8.43 1.01
CA LEU A 80 2.29 -9.66 0.52
C LEU A 80 1.95 -10.66 1.63
N ARG A 81 2.57 -10.53 2.82
CA ARG A 81 2.27 -11.32 4.04
C ARG A 81 1.29 -10.61 4.95
N ASP A 82 1.43 -9.30 5.05
CA ASP A 82 0.67 -8.47 5.98
C ASP A 82 -0.81 -8.38 5.60
N ILE A 83 -1.14 -8.24 4.31
CA ILE A 83 -2.55 -8.20 3.87
C ILE A 83 -3.26 -9.54 4.17
N PRO A 84 -2.73 -10.72 3.79
CA PRO A 84 -3.33 -12.00 4.17
C PRO A 84 -3.42 -12.21 5.68
N ARG A 85 -2.44 -11.73 6.45
CA ARG A 85 -2.50 -11.77 7.92
C ARG A 85 -3.70 -10.99 8.41
N ALA A 86 -3.87 -9.74 7.98
CA ALA A 86 -5.01 -8.90 8.35
C ALA A 86 -6.35 -9.58 7.98
N LEU A 87 -6.44 -10.15 6.78
CA LEU A 87 -7.61 -10.91 6.33
C LEU A 87 -7.88 -12.15 7.20
N LYS A 88 -6.83 -12.88 7.62
CA LYS A 88 -6.96 -14.13 8.36
C LYS A 88 -7.27 -13.91 9.84
N THR A 89 -6.60 -12.96 10.48
CA THR A 89 -6.70 -12.75 11.93
C THR A 89 -7.73 -11.68 12.29
N GLY A 90 -8.05 -10.77 11.35
CA GLY A 90 -8.81 -9.56 11.65
C GLY A 90 -8.06 -8.60 12.56
N GLU A 91 -6.76 -8.81 12.81
CA GLU A 91 -5.95 -7.89 13.60
C GLU A 91 -5.64 -6.64 12.79
N ARG A 92 -5.60 -5.50 13.47
CA ARG A 92 -5.00 -4.29 12.91
C ARG A 92 -3.57 -4.57 12.48
N THR A 93 -3.30 -4.32 11.21
CA THR A 93 -1.98 -4.48 10.59
C THR A 93 -1.49 -3.12 10.10
N VAL A 94 -0.23 -2.82 10.37
CA VAL A 94 0.42 -1.58 9.95
C VAL A 94 1.52 -1.96 8.97
N ILE A 95 1.49 -1.36 7.79
CA ILE A 95 2.43 -1.57 6.69
C ILE A 95 3.14 -0.24 6.47
N GLU A 96 4.45 -0.23 6.62
CA GLU A 96 5.28 0.97 6.55
C GLU A 96 6.42 0.73 5.56
N ASP A 97 6.86 1.80 4.91
CA ASP A 97 8.10 1.77 4.14
C ASP A 97 9.28 1.48 5.07
N ALA A 98 10.14 0.56 4.65
CA ALA A 98 11.19 0.04 5.52
C ALA A 98 12.38 0.99 5.70
N VAL A 99 12.73 1.78 4.68
CA VAL A 99 13.90 2.68 4.72
C VAL A 99 13.49 4.14 4.89
N CYS A 100 12.50 4.60 4.14
CA CYS A 100 12.04 5.98 4.17
C CYS A 100 10.52 5.98 4.27
N LEU A 101 9.98 6.40 5.43
CA LEU A 101 8.54 6.51 5.66
C LEU A 101 7.93 7.58 4.73
N PHE A 102 7.52 7.20 3.52
CA PHE A 102 6.76 8.05 2.61
C PHE A 102 5.28 7.72 2.67
N THR A 103 4.97 6.44 2.87
CA THR A 103 3.60 5.96 2.98
C THR A 103 3.47 4.96 4.13
N ARG A 104 2.41 5.11 4.92
CA ARG A 104 1.96 4.14 5.90
C ARG A 104 0.55 3.69 5.53
N ILE A 105 0.31 2.39 5.47
CA ILE A 105 -1.01 1.80 5.24
C ILE A 105 -1.40 1.02 6.49
N VAL A 106 -2.55 1.36 7.07
CA VAL A 106 -3.11 0.66 8.22
C VAL A 106 -4.39 -0.04 7.78
N ILE A 107 -4.51 -1.33 8.07
CA ILE A 107 -5.65 -2.17 7.70
C ILE A 107 -6.25 -2.77 8.97
N GLY A 108 -7.57 -2.74 9.13
CA GLY A 108 -8.26 -3.40 10.24
C GLY A 108 -9.78 -3.33 10.09
N PRO A 109 -10.56 -4.14 10.84
CA PRO A 109 -12.02 -4.19 10.68
C PRO A 109 -12.74 -2.91 11.16
N ASP A 110 -12.22 -2.26 12.21
CA ASP A 110 -12.63 -0.94 12.68
C ASP A 110 -11.40 -0.26 13.29
N LEU A 111 -10.79 0.66 12.54
CA LEU A 111 -9.54 1.30 12.97
C LEU A 111 -9.73 2.37 14.04
N PHE A 112 -10.97 2.84 14.24
CA PHE A 112 -11.29 3.92 15.16
C PHE A 112 -12.07 3.45 16.39
N ALA A 113 -12.34 2.14 16.49
CA ALA A 113 -12.83 1.52 17.71
C ALA A 113 -11.92 1.88 18.90
N PRO A 114 -12.48 2.36 20.03
CA PRO A 114 -11.70 2.68 21.22
C PRO A 114 -10.88 1.50 21.75
N GLU A 115 -11.42 0.29 21.57
CA GLU A 115 -10.80 -0.98 21.91
C GLU A 115 -10.83 -1.89 20.66
N PRO A 116 -9.81 -1.80 19.78
CA PRO A 116 -9.76 -2.62 18.58
C PRO A 116 -9.65 -4.10 18.96
N THR A 117 -10.68 -4.87 18.64
CA THR A 117 -10.66 -6.33 18.80
C THR A 117 -10.45 -6.99 17.46
N ALA A 118 -9.59 -8.00 17.42
CA ALA A 118 -9.40 -8.81 16.24
C ALA A 118 -10.71 -9.55 15.88
N ASP A 119 -11.13 -9.46 14.62
CA ASP A 119 -12.30 -10.15 14.11
C ASP A 119 -11.97 -10.93 12.81
N PRO A 120 -11.59 -12.22 12.92
CA PRO A 120 -11.33 -13.07 11.76
C PRO A 120 -12.53 -13.21 10.80
N ALA A 121 -13.76 -12.96 11.28
CA ALA A 121 -14.99 -13.08 10.50
C ALA A 121 -15.43 -11.73 9.90
N ALA A 122 -14.67 -10.66 10.07
CA ALA A 122 -14.99 -9.35 9.54
C ALA A 122 -15.20 -9.40 8.03
N GLY A 123 -16.38 -8.98 7.56
CA GLY A 123 -16.69 -8.83 6.13
C GLY A 123 -16.20 -7.50 5.54
N PHE A 124 -15.69 -6.61 6.39
CA PHE A 124 -15.34 -5.24 6.05
C PHE A 124 -14.02 -4.84 6.73
N PHE A 125 -13.24 -4.01 6.04
CA PHE A 125 -12.00 -3.45 6.55
C PHE A 125 -11.92 -1.94 6.28
N ASP A 126 -11.50 -1.20 7.28
CA ASP A 126 -10.87 0.11 7.15
C ASP A 126 -9.45 -0.03 6.59
N VAL A 127 -9.14 0.79 5.58
CA VAL A 127 -7.79 0.96 5.03
C VAL A 127 -7.44 2.43 5.10
N LEU A 128 -6.62 2.80 6.08
CA LEU A 128 -6.11 4.16 6.26
C LEU A 128 -4.75 4.29 5.60
N VAL A 129 -4.65 5.15 4.59
CA VAL A 129 -3.41 5.46 3.88
C VAL A 129 -2.94 6.83 4.33
N ILE A 130 -1.76 6.90 4.93
CA ILE A 130 -1.13 8.12 5.42
C ILE A 130 0.09 8.38 4.54
N ILE A 131 0.17 9.58 3.99
CA ILE A 131 1.38 10.05 3.31
C ILE A 131 2.27 10.68 4.38
N ASP A 132 3.29 9.94 4.82
CA ASP A 132 4.27 10.45 5.78
C ASP A 132 5.27 11.35 5.00
N HIS A 133 5.69 12.48 5.58
CA HIS A 133 6.23 13.68 4.89
C HIS A 133 5.21 14.61 4.21
N GLY A 134 4.23 15.14 4.97
CA GLY A 134 3.38 16.27 4.56
C GLY A 134 4.10 17.62 4.25
N GLY A 135 5.43 17.61 4.07
CA GLY A 135 6.24 18.79 3.77
C GLY A 135 6.30 19.81 4.92
N ASN A 136 6.96 20.95 4.67
CA ASN A 136 7.16 22.07 5.62
C ASN A 136 5.85 22.68 6.19
N TRP A 137 4.68 22.23 5.76
CA TRP A 137 3.38 22.72 6.20
C TRP A 137 2.96 22.19 7.57
N HIS A 138 3.52 21.06 8.00
CA HIS A 138 3.15 20.44 9.28
C HIS A 138 4.24 20.56 10.36
N GLY A 139 5.48 20.90 9.97
CA GLY A 139 6.61 21.11 10.89
C GLY A 139 6.96 19.87 11.72
N ASP A 140 8.12 19.87 12.37
CA ASP A 140 8.55 18.73 13.22
C ASP A 140 7.70 18.57 14.51
N GLY A 141 6.76 19.49 14.75
CA GLY A 141 5.94 19.59 15.96
C GLY A 141 4.53 19.01 15.86
N VAL A 142 4.05 18.71 14.65
CA VAL A 142 2.87 17.86 14.45
C VAL A 142 3.47 16.49 14.14
N GLY A 143 3.21 15.47 14.97
CA GLY A 143 3.81 14.13 14.81
C GLY A 143 3.64 13.54 13.40
N SER A 144 4.21 12.35 13.15
CA SER A 144 4.28 11.60 11.88
C SER A 144 2.94 11.31 11.14
N GLY A 145 2.15 12.35 10.90
CA GLY A 145 0.81 12.33 10.36
C GLY A 145 0.72 13.42 9.31
N GLY A 146 1.18 13.11 8.10
CA GLY A 146 0.81 13.88 6.93
C GLY A 146 -0.65 13.62 6.51
N PRO A 147 -1.06 14.09 5.33
CA PRO A 147 -2.44 13.91 4.89
C PRO A 147 -2.78 12.42 4.78
N ALA A 148 -4.00 12.08 5.18
CA ALA A 148 -4.47 10.71 5.24
C ALA A 148 -5.81 10.56 4.56
N VAL A 149 -6.02 9.39 3.97
CA VAL A 149 -7.27 8.98 3.32
C VAL A 149 -7.71 7.66 3.91
N LEU A 150 -8.97 7.61 4.33
CA LEU A 150 -9.61 6.39 4.81
C LEU A 150 -10.49 5.83 3.69
N LEU A 151 -10.20 4.61 3.28
CA LEU A 151 -11.09 3.78 2.47
C LEU A 151 -11.77 2.77 3.38
N GLY A 152 -13.01 2.45 3.07
CA GLY A 152 -13.64 1.26 3.60
C GLY A 152 -13.92 0.26 2.49
N VAL A 153 -13.50 -0.99 2.68
CA VAL A 153 -13.49 -2.01 1.64
C VAL A 153 -14.11 -3.29 2.15
N THR A 154 -14.69 -4.08 1.25
CA THR A 154 -15.12 -5.43 1.60
C THR A 154 -13.92 -6.37 1.68
N ARG A 155 -14.08 -7.47 2.40
CA ARG A 155 -13.10 -8.55 2.45
C ARG A 155 -12.71 -9.03 1.05
N GLU A 156 -13.70 -9.24 0.18
CA GLU A 156 -13.50 -9.76 -1.18
C GLU A 156 -12.68 -8.80 -2.03
N ALA A 157 -12.92 -7.49 -1.91
CA ALA A 157 -12.14 -6.47 -2.61
C ALA A 157 -10.69 -6.44 -2.13
N LEU A 158 -10.46 -6.57 -0.81
CA LEU A 158 -9.12 -6.62 -0.24
C LEU A 158 -8.37 -7.90 -0.61
N GLU A 159 -9.06 -9.05 -0.69
CA GLU A 159 -8.50 -10.30 -1.21
C GLU A 159 -8.11 -10.17 -2.68
N GLN A 160 -8.96 -9.58 -3.51
CA GLN A 160 -8.65 -9.39 -4.92
C GLN A 160 -7.46 -8.44 -5.10
N PHE A 161 -7.42 -7.35 -4.34
CA PHE A 161 -6.30 -6.42 -4.31
C PHE A 161 -4.99 -7.14 -3.97
N TRP A 162 -5.00 -8.02 -2.97
CA TRP A 162 -3.82 -8.85 -2.65
C TRP A 162 -3.44 -9.79 -3.80
N ARG A 163 -4.40 -10.48 -4.42
CA ARG A 163 -4.12 -11.36 -5.57
C ARG A 163 -3.50 -10.59 -6.74
N ASP A 164 -3.97 -9.37 -7.00
CA ASP A 164 -3.42 -8.50 -8.04
C ASP A 164 -1.98 -8.06 -7.72
N LEU A 165 -1.67 -7.76 -6.45
CA LEU A 165 -0.31 -7.48 -6.00
C LEU A 165 0.63 -8.67 -6.19
N VAL A 166 0.17 -9.88 -5.85
CA VAL A 166 0.95 -11.12 -6.06
C VAL A 166 1.18 -11.37 -7.54
N ALA A 167 0.13 -11.26 -8.37
CA ALA A 167 0.23 -11.48 -9.81
C ALA A 167 1.20 -10.49 -10.48
N GLU A 168 1.15 -9.22 -10.10
CA GLU A 168 2.09 -8.21 -10.61
C GLU A 168 3.53 -8.44 -10.12
N ALA A 169 3.73 -8.86 -8.87
CA ALA A 169 5.06 -9.21 -8.35
C ALA A 169 5.70 -10.42 -9.06
N MET A 170 4.93 -11.20 -9.83
CA MET A 170 5.40 -12.35 -10.59
C MET A 170 5.70 -12.02 -12.07
N ASP A 171 5.39 -10.80 -12.51
CA ASP A 171 5.62 -10.36 -13.88
C ASP A 171 7.14 -10.32 -14.17
N PRO A 172 7.63 -11.00 -15.23
CA PRO A 172 9.04 -10.96 -15.62
C PRO A 172 9.59 -9.54 -15.90
N ALA A 173 8.72 -8.58 -16.25
CA ALA A 173 9.13 -7.18 -16.44
C ALA A 173 9.37 -6.43 -15.13
N ILE A 174 8.88 -6.96 -14.00
CA ILE A 174 8.93 -6.35 -12.68
C ILE A 174 9.91 -7.08 -11.77
N CYS A 175 9.97 -8.40 -11.85
CA CYS A 175 10.62 -9.26 -10.88
C CYS A 175 11.75 -10.08 -11.51
N ASP A 176 12.93 -10.03 -10.90
CA ASP A 176 14.04 -10.90 -11.32
C ASP A 176 13.69 -12.39 -11.09
N GLU A 177 14.30 -13.28 -11.88
CA GLU A 177 13.92 -14.70 -11.86
C GLU A 177 14.20 -15.37 -10.48
N VAL A 178 15.23 -14.93 -9.75
CA VAL A 178 15.55 -15.47 -8.42
C VAL A 178 14.46 -15.10 -7.40
N SER A 179 14.02 -13.85 -7.40
CA SER A 179 12.96 -13.34 -6.53
C SER A 179 11.63 -13.98 -6.88
N LYS A 180 11.37 -14.18 -8.17
CA LYS A 180 10.16 -14.83 -8.68
C LYS A 180 10.05 -16.30 -8.29
N GLU A 181 11.12 -17.09 -8.39
CA GLU A 181 11.13 -18.47 -7.91
C GLU A 181 10.77 -18.56 -6.41
N ARG A 182 11.30 -17.63 -5.60
CA ARG A 182 11.00 -17.57 -4.17
C ARG A 182 9.58 -17.12 -3.88
N LEU A 183 9.09 -16.10 -4.58
CA LEU A 183 7.70 -15.67 -4.46
C LEU A 183 6.75 -16.82 -4.86
N ARG A 184 7.08 -17.60 -5.90
CA ARG A 184 6.30 -18.79 -6.28
C ARG A 184 6.28 -19.84 -5.18
N ALA A 185 7.41 -20.13 -4.55
CA ALA A 185 7.46 -21.10 -3.46
C ALA A 185 6.62 -20.68 -2.24
N GLU A 186 6.42 -19.38 -2.04
CA GLU A 186 5.74 -18.83 -0.86
C GLU A 186 4.25 -18.52 -1.09
N PHE A 187 3.93 -17.95 -2.25
CA PHE A 187 2.59 -17.44 -2.56
C PHE A 187 1.95 -18.13 -3.78
N GLY A 188 2.72 -18.91 -4.53
CA GLY A 188 2.23 -19.73 -5.65
C GLY A 188 1.81 -21.12 -5.17
N ALA A 189 0.64 -21.56 -5.62
CA ALA A 189 0.21 -22.96 -5.54
C ALA A 189 0.93 -23.82 -6.59
#